data_AF-A0A357CWT1-F1
#
_entry.id   AF-A0A357CWT1-F1
#
_cell.length_a   1.000
_cell.length_b   1.000
_cell.length_c   1.000
_cell.angle_alpha   90.00
_cell.angle_beta   90.00
_cell.angle_gamma   90.00
#
_symmetry.space_group_name_H-M   'P 1'
#
loop_
_entity.id
_entity.type
_entity.pdbx_description
1 polymer ?
#
loop_
_entity_poly.entity_id
_entity_poly.type
_entity_poly.pdbx_seq_one_letter_code
_entity_poly.pdbx_strand_id
1 'polypeptide(L)'
;MKINGNFNNLQESYLFLDIANKTKDFQKTHPEASIIRMGIGDVTLPLPKACVKAMEKASIEMGIKESFKGYGEYEGYEFLRKAITDYYKEHGVQFSI
;
A
#
# COMPACT_ATOMS: atom_id res chain seq x y z
N MET A 1 -6.75 0.59 -35.51
CA MET A 1 -6.74 0.77 -34.04
C MET A 1 -6.72 2.27 -33.77
N LYS A 2 -7.69 2.81 -33.02
CA LYS A 2 -7.75 4.24 -32.67
C LYS A 2 -7.20 4.42 -31.26
N ILE A 3 -6.11 5.15 -31.11
CA ILE A 3 -5.53 5.44 -29.80
C ILE A 3 -6.47 6.42 -29.07
N ASN A 4 -6.63 6.22 -27.75
CA ASN A 4 -7.41 7.13 -26.92
C ASN A 4 -6.69 8.49 -26.83
N GLY A 5 -7.30 9.54 -27.39
CA GLY A 5 -6.72 10.89 -27.42
C GLY A 5 -6.46 11.50 -26.03
N ASN A 6 -7.10 10.97 -24.98
CA ASN A 6 -6.88 11.42 -23.60
C ASN A 6 -5.47 11.13 -23.09
N PHE A 7 -4.73 10.20 -23.69
CA PHE A 7 -3.32 9.98 -23.34
C PHE A 7 -2.45 11.21 -23.59
N ASN A 8 -2.81 12.07 -24.54
CA ASN A 8 -2.08 13.32 -24.80
C ASN A 8 -2.25 14.36 -23.68
N ASN A 9 -3.22 14.18 -22.79
CA ASN A 9 -3.46 15.08 -21.66
C ASN A 9 -2.64 14.69 -20.41
N LEU A 10 -1.97 13.53 -20.42
CA LEU A 10 -1.12 13.11 -19.31
C LEU A 10 0.15 13.96 -19.31
N GLN A 11 0.41 14.64 -18.20
CA GLN A 11 1.71 15.27 -17.97
C GLN A 11 2.71 14.23 -17.50
N GLU A 12 3.95 14.33 -17.97
CA GLU A 12 5.05 13.42 -17.58
C GLU A 12 5.51 13.62 -16.13
N SER A 13 5.00 14.63 -15.41
CA SER A 13 5.51 15.03 -14.10
C SER A 13 5.00 14.13 -12.97
N TYR A 14 5.76 13.08 -12.66
CA TYR A 14 5.65 12.39 -11.38
C TYR A 14 6.60 13.03 -10.37
N LEU A 15 6.09 14.00 -9.61
CA LEU A 15 6.83 14.79 -8.61
C LEU A 15 7.84 13.97 -7.79
N PHE A 16 7.45 12.77 -7.33
CA PHE A 16 8.31 11.93 -6.51
C PHE A 16 9.47 11.29 -7.28
N LEU A 17 9.31 11.02 -8.59
CA LEU A 17 10.39 10.53 -9.44
C LEU A 17 11.45 11.63 -9.61
N ASP A 18 11.03 12.87 -9.81
CA ASP A 18 11.95 14.01 -9.94
C ASP A 18 12.73 14.27 -8.64
N ILE A 19 12.06 14.18 -7.48
CA ILE A 19 12.72 14.30 -6.17
C ILE A 19 13.72 13.15 -5.97
N ALA A 20 13.37 11.92 -6.35
CA ALA A 20 14.27 10.77 -6.28
C ALA A 20 15.52 10.97 -7.17
N ASN A 21 15.33 11.44 -8.40
CA ASN A 21 16.42 11.72 -9.35
C ASN A 21 17.36 12.80 -8.81
N LYS A 22 16.82 13.93 -8.35
CA LYS A 22 17.62 15.03 -7.76
C LYS A 22 18.40 14.58 -6.52
N THR A 23 17.77 13.80 -5.64
CA THR A 23 18.43 13.26 -4.44
C THR A 23 19.59 12.33 -4.83
N LYS A 24 19.38 11.48 -5.84
CA LYS A 24 20.40 10.56 -6.34
C LYS A 24 21.59 11.31 -6.95
N ASP A 25 21.35 12.34 -7.75
CA ASP A 25 22.42 13.12 -8.39
C ASP A 25 23.20 13.99 -7.38
N PHE A 26 22.51 14.52 -6.37
CA PHE A 26 23.17 15.20 -5.25
C PHE A 26 24.09 14.22 -4.48
N GLN A 27 23.62 13.00 -4.21
CA GLN A 27 24.40 12.00 -3.48
C GLN A 27 25.61 11.47 -4.26
N LYS A 28 25.55 11.44 -5.60
CA LYS A 28 26.71 11.11 -6.46
C LYS A 28 27.79 12.19 -6.40
N THR A 29 27.38 13.46 -6.33
CA THR A 29 28.30 14.61 -6.36
C THR A 29 28.84 14.97 -4.97
N HIS A 30 28.19 14.52 -3.90
CA HIS A 30 28.56 14.76 -2.50
C HIS A 30 28.54 13.43 -1.70
N PRO A 31 29.46 12.49 -1.97
CA PRO A 31 29.48 11.18 -1.31
C PRO A 31 29.70 11.24 0.20
N GLU A 32 30.26 12.34 0.71
CA GLU A 32 30.46 12.64 2.12
C GLU A 32 29.20 13.13 2.84
N ALA A 33 28.19 13.59 2.09
CA ALA A 33 26.97 14.14 2.66
C ALA A 33 26.00 13.02 3.10
N SER A 34 25.73 12.96 4.41
CA SER A 34 24.70 12.08 4.96
C SER A 34 23.32 12.70 4.82
N ILE A 35 22.51 12.21 3.88
CA ILE A 35 21.19 12.76 3.55
C ILE A 35 20.11 12.15 4.45
N ILE A 36 19.40 12.97 5.21
CA ILE A 36 18.15 12.59 5.89
C ILE A 36 16.98 12.86 4.95
N ARG A 37 16.32 11.81 4.46
CA ARG A 37 15.23 11.90 3.49
C ARG A 37 13.89 12.07 4.19
N MET A 38 13.36 13.30 4.21
CA MET A 38 12.02 13.63 4.73
C MET A 38 11.02 14.02 3.62
N GLY A 39 11.33 13.66 2.37
CA GLY A 39 10.52 14.02 1.19
C GLY A 39 9.47 12.96 0.85
N ILE A 40 9.92 11.84 0.29
CA ILE A 40 9.04 10.72 -0.07
C ILE A 40 8.74 9.94 1.21
N GLY A 41 7.47 9.93 1.63
CA GLY A 41 6.98 9.21 2.82
C GLY A 41 6.85 7.71 2.60
N ASP A 42 7.88 7.07 2.05
CA ASP A 42 7.92 5.62 1.93
C ASP A 42 8.07 4.97 3.32
N VAL A 43 7.65 3.71 3.44
CA VAL A 43 7.64 2.99 4.72
C VAL A 43 9.05 2.70 5.20
N THR A 44 9.29 2.95 6.49
CA THR A 44 10.63 2.81 7.11
C THR A 44 10.69 1.75 8.21
N LEU A 45 9.55 1.20 8.62
CA LEU A 45 9.43 0.24 9.72
C LEU A 45 8.80 -1.08 9.25
N PRO A 46 9.16 -2.21 9.87
CA PRO A 46 8.57 -3.50 9.55
C PRO A 46 7.10 -3.57 9.96
N LEU A 47 6.35 -4.47 9.31
CA LEU A 47 4.98 -4.77 9.72
C LEU A 47 4.93 -5.29 11.17
N PRO A 48 3.86 -4.99 11.92
CA PRO A 48 3.65 -5.57 13.23
C PRO A 48 3.63 -7.11 13.18
N LYS A 49 4.22 -7.77 14.18
CA LYS A 49 4.28 -9.24 14.27
C LYS A 49 2.89 -9.90 14.17
N ALA A 50 1.86 -9.24 14.67
CA ALA A 50 0.48 -9.73 14.59
C ALA A 50 0.00 -9.85 13.12
N CYS A 51 0.30 -8.85 12.29
CA CYS A 51 -0.01 -8.87 10.86
C CYS A 51 0.73 -9.99 10.14
N VAL A 52 2.04 -10.11 10.39
CA VAL A 52 2.88 -11.16 9.76
C VAL A 52 2.33 -12.56 10.07
N LYS A 53 2.07 -12.87 11.35
CA LYS A 53 1.52 -14.17 11.76
C LYS A 53 0.15 -14.46 11.16
N ALA A 54 -0.71 -13.44 11.05
CA ALA A 54 -2.04 -13.60 10.45
C ALA A 54 -1.94 -13.91 8.95
N MET A 55 -1.03 -13.24 8.23
CA MET A 55 -0.78 -13.50 6.80
C MET A 55 -0.19 -14.89 6.58
N GLU A 56 0.79 -15.30 7.38
CA GLU A 56 1.36 -16.66 7.32
C GLU A 56 0.27 -17.73 7.51
N LYS A 57 -0.58 -17.57 8.54
CA LYS A 57 -1.69 -18.49 8.79
C LYS A 57 -2.66 -18.54 7.62
N ALA A 58 -3.05 -17.38 7.07
CA ALA A 58 -3.95 -17.32 5.92
C ALA A 58 -3.35 -18.02 4.69
N SER A 59 -2.05 -17.86 4.43
CA SER A 59 -1.37 -18.56 3.34
C SER A 59 -1.34 -20.07 3.55
N ILE A 60 -1.12 -20.55 4.79
CA ILE A 60 -1.17 -21.99 5.11
C ILE A 60 -2.59 -22.55 4.91
N GLU A 61 -3.63 -21.82 5.33
CA GLU A 61 -5.05 -22.20 5.17
C GLU A 61 -5.41 -22.43 3.70
N MET A 62 -4.85 -21.61 2.80
CA MET A 62 -5.04 -21.75 1.36
C MET A 62 -4.28 -22.94 0.75
N GLY A 63 -3.34 -23.54 1.47
CA GLY A 63 -2.63 -24.75 1.03
C GLY A 63 -3.37 -26.06 1.33
N ILE A 64 -4.45 -26.00 2.12
CA ILE A 64 -5.21 -27.16 2.58
C ILE A 64 -6.53 -27.22 1.81
N LYS A 65 -6.82 -28.34 1.16
CA LYS A 65 -8.00 -28.50 0.29
C LYS A 65 -9.30 -28.19 1.02
N GLU A 66 -9.42 -28.60 2.28
CA GLU A 66 -10.62 -28.49 3.09
C GLU A 66 -10.91 -27.05 3.53
N SER A 67 -9.88 -26.21 3.66
CA SER A 67 -10.01 -24.81 4.07
C SER A 67 -9.74 -23.80 2.95
N PHE A 68 -9.45 -24.28 1.74
CA PHE A 68 -9.22 -23.44 0.58
C PHE A 68 -10.45 -22.55 0.30
N LYS A 69 -10.20 -21.25 0.09
CA LYS A 69 -11.23 -20.27 -0.26
C LYS A 69 -11.02 -19.76 -1.68
N GLY A 70 -12.08 -19.82 -2.49
CA GLY A 70 -12.09 -19.23 -3.83
C GLY A 70 -12.34 -17.72 -3.79
N TYR A 71 -13.06 -17.20 -4.79
CA TYR A 71 -13.50 -15.81 -4.75
C TYR A 71 -14.38 -15.54 -3.53
N GLY A 72 -14.00 -14.52 -2.76
CA GLY A 72 -14.83 -13.98 -1.70
C GLY A 72 -15.91 -13.04 -2.24
N GLU A 73 -16.62 -12.40 -1.32
CA GLU A 73 -17.51 -11.28 -1.64
C GLU A 73 -16.75 -10.16 -2.36
N TYR A 74 -17.40 -9.55 -3.35
CA TYR A 74 -16.81 -8.47 -4.15
C TYR A 74 -16.38 -7.27 -3.30
N GLU A 75 -17.13 -6.99 -2.24
CA GLU A 75 -16.88 -5.89 -1.30
C GLU A 75 -15.80 -6.22 -0.25
N GLY A 76 -15.34 -7.48 -0.21
CA GLY A 76 -14.46 -8.03 0.82
C GLY A 76 -15.22 -8.73 1.94
N TYR A 77 -14.52 -9.59 2.68
CA TYR A 77 -15.13 -10.42 3.73
C TYR A 77 -15.85 -9.60 4.80
N GLU A 78 -17.10 -9.96 5.10
CA GLU A 78 -17.95 -9.30 6.10
C GLU A 78 -17.23 -9.11 7.46
N PHE A 79 -16.54 -10.13 7.97
CA PHE A 79 -15.85 -10.04 9.25
C PHE A 79 -14.80 -8.92 9.28
N LEU A 80 -14.12 -8.68 8.15
CA LEU A 80 -13.09 -7.64 8.04
C LEU A 80 -13.75 -6.27 7.93
N ARG A 81 -14.79 -6.14 7.10
CA ARG A 81 -15.58 -4.90 6.99
C ARG A 81 -16.14 -4.48 8.34
N LYS A 82 -16.70 -5.43 9.09
CA LYS A 82 -17.22 -5.21 10.45
C LYS A 82 -16.11 -4.77 11.41
N ALA A 83 -14.96 -5.45 11.43
CA ALA A 83 -13.84 -5.09 12.30
C ALA A 83 -13.33 -3.66 12.04
N ILE A 84 -13.26 -3.24 10.77
CA ILE A 84 -12.87 -1.89 10.38
C ILE A 84 -13.89 -0.86 10.88
N THR A 85 -15.19 -1.09 10.62
CA THR A 85 -16.24 -0.16 11.05
C THR A 85 -16.31 -0.03 12.56
N ASP A 86 -16.23 -1.14 13.30
CA ASP A 86 -16.24 -1.14 14.76
C ASP A 86 -15.03 -0.34 15.32
N TYR A 87 -13.83 -0.55 14.78
CA TYR A 87 -12.63 0.19 15.16
C TYR A 87 -12.81 1.71 14.97
N TYR A 88 -13.31 2.14 13.83
CA TYR A 88 -13.49 3.57 13.57
C TYR A 88 -14.67 4.19 14.33
N LYS A 89 -15.67 3.39 14.70
CA LYS A 89 -16.77 3.81 15.58
C LYS A 89 -16.27 4.19 16.97
N GLU A 90 -15.27 3.47 17.50
CA GLU A 90 -14.59 3.85 18.74
C GLU A 90 -13.86 5.20 18.63
N HIS A 91 -13.50 5.61 17.41
CA HIS A 91 -12.86 6.89 17.10
C HIS A 91 -13.86 7.96 16.62
N GLY A 92 -15.16 7.74 16.81
CA GLY A 92 -16.22 8.70 16.51
C GLY A 92 -16.63 8.79 15.04
N VAL A 93 -16.20 7.85 14.19
CA VAL A 93 -16.57 7.81 12.76
C VAL A 93 -17.57 6.69 12.52
N GLN A 94 -18.73 7.03 11.94
CA GLN A 94 -19.79 6.06 11.63
C GLN A 94 -19.83 5.75 10.13
N PHE A 95 -19.89 4.46 9.80
CA PHE A 95 -20.06 3.95 8.45
C PHE A 95 -21.30 3.06 8.37
N SER A 96 -21.99 3.08 7.23
CA SER A 96 -22.95 2.03 6.87
C SER A 96 -22.16 0.88 6.23
N ILE A 97 -22.31 -0.33 6.77
CA ILE A 97 -21.87 -1.58 6.13
C ILE A 97 -22.99 -2.04 5.19
#